data_AF-A0A7X7C2R4-F1
#
_entry.id   AF-A0A7X7C2R4-F1
#
_cell.length_a   1.000
_cell.length_b   1.000
_cell.length_c   1.000
_cell.angle_alpha   90.00
_cell.angle_beta   90.00
_cell.angle_gamma   90.00
#
_symmetry.space_group_name_H-M   'P 1'
#
loop_
_entity.id
_entity.type
_entity.pdbx_description
1 polymer ?
#
loop_
_entity_poly.entity_id
_entity_poly.type
_entity_poly.pdbx_seq_one_letter_code
_entity_poly.pdbx_strand_id
1 'polypeptide(L)'
;MARRNKYDVLVILTNNAALIWKEARGIAPDSAADKLDDAMLEWQSELTITLRIWIDKGLAMTTGELILARANLGAVVESWLKFFYCVYYDDYCKNPIT
;
A
#
# COMPACT_ATOMS: atom_id res chain seq x y z
N MET A 1 -0.53 -3.07 -28.56
CA MET A 1 -0.54 -2.33 -27.28
C MET A 1 0.82 -2.49 -26.62
N ALA A 2 1.52 -1.40 -26.33
CA ALA A 2 2.74 -1.47 -25.52
C ALA A 2 2.39 -2.02 -24.13
N ARG A 3 3.17 -2.97 -23.61
CA ARG A 3 2.99 -3.52 -22.27
C ARG A 3 3.14 -2.36 -21.28
N ARG A 4 2.09 -2.03 -20.51
CA ARG A 4 2.20 -0.98 -19.47
C ARG A 4 3.34 -1.33 -18.51
N ASN A 5 4.12 -0.32 -18.14
CA ASN A 5 5.16 -0.45 -17.13
C ASN A 5 4.51 -0.94 -15.82
N LYS A 6 5.07 -1.98 -15.20
CA LYS A 6 4.55 -2.58 -13.96
C LYS A 6 4.43 -1.57 -12.83
N TYR A 7 5.37 -0.63 -12.76
CA TYR A 7 5.34 0.44 -11.76
C TYR A 7 4.14 1.37 -11.96
N ASP A 8 3.86 1.79 -13.20
CA ASP A 8 2.72 2.67 -13.47
C ASP A 8 1.40 1.97 -13.12
N VAL A 9 1.30 0.66 -13.38
CA VAL A 9 0.16 -0.15 -12.96
C VAL A 9 0.04 -0.19 -11.43
N LEU A 10 1.15 -0.39 -10.72
CA LEU A 10 1.15 -0.40 -9.25
C LEU A 10 0.68 0.94 -8.66
N VAL A 11 1.14 2.07 -9.20
CA VAL A 11 0.71 3.41 -8.77
C VAL A 11 -0.80 3.57 -8.96
N ILE A 12 -1.33 3.22 -10.14
CA ILE A 12 -2.76 3.32 -10.42
C ILE A 12 -3.57 2.45 -9.44
N LEU A 13 -3.16 1.20 -9.22
CA LEU A 13 -3.86 0.29 -8.32
C LEU A 13 -3.83 0.78 -6.86
N THR A 14 -2.69 1.31 -6.42
CA THR A 14 -2.53 1.83 -5.06
C THR A 14 -3.41 3.06 -4.83
N ASN A 15 -3.39 4.02 -5.76
CA ASN A 15 -4.21 5.22 -5.65
C ASN A 15 -5.72 4.90 -5.68
N ASN A 16 -6.13 3.96 -6.54
CA ASN A 16 -7.52 3.53 -6.60
C ASN A 16 -7.95 2.84 -5.30
N ALA A 17 -7.10 1.98 -4.72
CA ALA A 17 -7.38 1.36 -3.43
C ALA A 17 -7.52 2.42 -2.34
N ALA A 18 -6.57 3.35 -2.23
CA ALA A 18 -6.64 4.43 -1.25
C ALA A 18 -7.93 5.27 -1.41
N LEU A 19 -8.34 5.58 -2.65
CA LEU A 19 -9.56 6.33 -2.91
C LEU A 19 -10.83 5.58 -2.51
N ILE A 20 -10.95 4.30 -2.87
CA ILE A 20 -12.13 3.47 -2.55
C ILE A 20 -12.26 3.29 -1.04
N TRP A 21 -11.15 2.98 -0.36
CA TRP A 21 -11.15 2.63 1.05
C TRP A 21 -11.10 3.84 1.98
N LYS A 22 -10.83 5.05 1.46
CA LYS A 22 -11.08 6.29 2.17
C LYS A 22 -12.58 6.51 2.48
N GLU A 23 -13.45 5.95 1.64
CA GLU A 23 -14.91 5.95 1.83
C GLU A 23 -15.38 4.57 2.35
N ALA A 24 -14.60 3.91 3.22
CA ALA A 24 -14.89 2.55 3.68
C ALA A 24 -16.22 2.43 4.45
N ARG A 25 -16.68 3.51 5.09
CA ARG A 25 -17.96 3.50 5.83
C ARG A 25 -19.13 3.29 4.86
N GLY A 26 -19.92 2.26 5.11
CA GLY A 26 -21.01 1.84 4.23
C GLY A 26 -20.61 0.78 3.20
N ILE A 27 -19.32 0.50 3.02
CA ILE A 27 -18.78 -0.59 2.20
C ILE A 27 -18.24 -1.72 3.08
N ALA A 28 -17.66 -1.37 4.24
CA ALA A 28 -17.13 -2.29 5.23
C ALA A 28 -17.88 -2.16 6.58
N PRO A 29 -17.85 -3.20 7.44
CA PRO A 29 -18.29 -3.09 8.83
C PRO A 29 -17.59 -1.95 9.57
N ASP A 30 -18.27 -1.31 10.51
CA ASP A 30 -17.74 -0.16 11.25
C ASP A 30 -16.40 -0.48 11.95
N SER A 31 -16.26 -1.69 12.49
CA SER A 31 -15.01 -2.18 13.12
C SER A 31 -13.82 -2.18 12.16
N ALA A 32 -14.02 -2.56 10.90
CA ALA A 32 -13.00 -2.56 9.87
C ALA A 32 -12.73 -1.14 9.33
N ALA A 33 -13.79 -0.34 9.15
CA ALA A 33 -13.68 1.05 8.70
C ALA A 33 -12.88 1.91 9.70
N ASP A 34 -13.14 1.76 11.01
CA ASP A 34 -12.38 2.46 12.05
C ASP A 34 -10.89 2.12 12.01
N LYS A 35 -10.52 0.85 11.71
CA LYS A 35 -9.10 0.46 11.55
C LYS A 35 -8.48 0.98 10.26
N LEU A 36 -9.27 1.10 9.20
CA LEU A 36 -8.80 1.65 7.92
C LEU A 36 -8.54 3.16 8.02
N ASP A 37 -9.35 3.89 8.78
CA ASP A 37 -9.12 5.30 9.09
C ASP A 37 -7.72 5.49 9.74
N ASP A 38 -7.33 4.57 10.63
CA ASP A 38 -6.01 4.55 11.29
C ASP A 38 -4.87 4.02 10.39
N ALA A 39 -5.18 3.32 9.29
CA ALA A 39 -4.19 2.64 8.45
C ALA A 39 -3.39 3.58 7.53
N MET A 40 -3.72 4.88 7.51
CA MET A 40 -3.00 5.93 6.79
C MET A 40 -2.85 5.64 5.28
N LEU A 41 -3.93 5.25 4.60
CA LEU A 41 -3.92 4.84 3.19
C LEU A 41 -3.37 5.90 2.23
N GLU A 42 -3.45 7.18 2.58
CA GLU A 42 -2.85 8.26 1.79
C GLU A 42 -1.32 8.14 1.75
N TRP A 43 -0.68 7.74 2.85
CA TRP A 43 0.77 7.55 2.90
C TRP A 43 1.23 6.37 2.04
N GLN A 44 0.41 5.34 1.90
CA GLN A 44 0.68 4.21 1.02
C GLN A 44 0.83 4.65 -0.45
N SER A 45 -0.04 5.57 -0.89
CA SER A 45 0.02 6.15 -2.24
C SER A 45 1.31 6.95 -2.44
N GLU A 46 1.64 7.85 -1.50
CA GLU A 46 2.85 8.69 -1.56
C GLU A 46 4.14 7.86 -1.53
N LEU A 47 4.23 6.85 -0.67
CA LEU A 47 5.40 5.95 -0.59
C LEU A 47 5.57 5.13 -1.88
N THR A 48 4.45 4.72 -2.49
CA THR A 48 4.45 4.03 -3.78
C THR A 48 4.96 4.94 -4.89
N ILE A 49 4.48 6.20 -4.95
CA ILE A 49 4.97 7.21 -5.91
C ILE A 49 6.46 7.50 -5.70
N THR A 50 6.92 7.52 -4.45
CA THR A 50 8.32 7.75 -4.08
C THR A 50 9.26 6.67 -4.63
N LEU A 51 8.77 5.45 -4.91
CA LEU A 51 9.59 4.39 -5.52
C LEU A 51 10.13 4.80 -6.90
N ARG A 52 9.49 5.74 -7.62
CA ARG A 52 9.99 6.29 -8.89
C ARG A 52 11.42 6.81 -8.75
N ILE A 53 11.73 7.50 -7.66
CA ILE A 53 13.07 8.06 -7.41
C ILE A 53 14.14 6.98 -7.48
N TRP A 54 13.87 5.82 -6.86
CA TRP A 54 14.80 4.70 -6.81
C TRP A 54 14.89 3.95 -8.14
N ILE A 55 13.76 3.80 -8.84
CA ILE A 55 13.71 3.18 -10.17
C ILE A 55 14.53 4.00 -11.18
N ASP A 56 14.36 5.33 -11.17
CA ASP A 56 15.03 6.23 -12.11
C ASP A 56 16.53 6.33 -11.83
N LYS A 57 16.93 6.29 -10.54
CA LYS A 57 18.36 6.22 -10.15
C LYS A 57 19.01 4.89 -10.52
N GLY A 58 18.29 3.77 -10.42
CA GLY A 58 18.79 2.44 -10.78
C GLY A 58 20.12 2.10 -10.12
N LEU A 59 21.13 1.73 -10.93
CA LEU A 59 22.47 1.35 -10.45
C LEU A 59 23.33 2.54 -9.96
N ALA A 60 22.88 3.78 -10.17
CA ALA A 60 23.62 4.98 -9.74
C ALA A 60 23.40 5.35 -8.27
N MET A 61 22.57 4.59 -7.54
CA MET A 61 22.34 4.82 -6.10
C MET A 61 23.59 4.59 -5.28
N THR A 62 23.89 5.54 -4.39
CA THR A 62 24.84 5.36 -3.29
C THR A 62 24.34 4.33 -2.28
N THR A 63 25.22 3.84 -1.40
CA THR A 63 24.85 2.92 -0.32
C THR A 63 23.72 3.46 0.55
N GLY A 64 23.77 4.75 0.92
CA GLY A 64 22.72 5.39 1.73
C GLY A 64 21.38 5.43 1.01
N GLU A 65 21.37 5.79 -0.27
CA GLU A 65 20.15 5.80 -1.09
C GLU A 65 19.58 4.40 -1.28
N LEU A 66 20.42 3.38 -1.43
CA LEU A 66 19.96 1.99 -1.52
C LEU A 66 19.29 1.51 -0.22
N ILE A 67 19.79 1.94 0.94
CA ILE A 67 19.16 1.67 2.24
C ILE A 67 17.78 2.33 2.29
N LEU A 68 17.69 3.60 1.92
CA LEU A 68 16.41 4.33 1.88
C LEU A 68 15.43 3.74 0.86
N ALA A 69 15.92 3.29 -0.30
CA ALA A 69 15.11 2.61 -1.31
C ALA A 69 14.49 1.33 -0.75
N ARG A 70 15.26 0.54 -0.01
CA ARG A 70 14.79 -0.69 0.65
C ARG A 70 13.82 -0.38 1.79
N ALA A 71 14.08 0.65 2.59
CA ALA A 71 13.18 1.10 3.63
C ALA A 71 11.83 1.56 3.06
N ASN A 72 11.85 2.35 1.98
CA ASN A 72 10.63 2.76 1.27
C ASN A 72 9.85 1.54 0.73
N LEU A 73 10.54 0.60 0.08
CA LEU A 73 9.91 -0.64 -0.41
C LEU A 73 9.28 -1.46 0.74
N GLY A 74 9.99 -1.59 1.86
CA GLY A 74 9.50 -2.26 3.05
C GLY A 74 8.24 -1.58 3.61
N ALA A 75 8.24 -0.25 3.70
CA ALA A 75 7.09 0.52 4.17
C ALA A 75 5.86 0.33 3.25
N VAL A 76 6.04 0.33 1.92
CA VAL A 76 4.95 0.04 0.97
C VAL A 76 4.38 -1.36 1.19
N VAL A 77 5.22 -2.38 1.38
CA VAL A 77 4.77 -3.75 1.65
C VAL A 77 4.03 -3.83 2.98
N GLU A 78 4.55 -3.22 4.04
CA GLU A 78 3.92 -3.17 5.35
C GLU A 78 2.54 -2.50 5.29
N SER A 79 2.40 -1.38 4.57
CA SER A 79 1.10 -0.72 4.35
C SER A 79 0.08 -1.64 3.69
N TRP A 80 0.47 -2.41 2.66
CA TRP A 80 -0.42 -3.39 2.02
C TRP A 80 -0.84 -4.52 2.97
N LEU A 81 0.06 -4.98 3.84
CA LEU A 81 -0.26 -5.99 4.85
C LEU A 81 -1.23 -5.46 5.91
N LYS A 82 -1.01 -4.23 6.39
CA LYS A 82 -1.94 -3.56 7.31
C LYS A 82 -3.32 -3.38 6.68
N PHE A 83 -3.36 -2.92 5.43
CA PHE A 83 -4.60 -2.78 4.68
C PHE A 83 -5.34 -4.13 4.60
N PHE A 84 -4.66 -5.19 4.19
CA PHE A 84 -5.25 -6.54 4.11
C PHE A 84 -5.79 -6.99 5.47
N TYR A 85 -5.03 -6.79 6.54
CA TYR A 85 -5.48 -7.11 7.89
C TYR A 85 -6.74 -6.34 8.29
N CYS A 86 -6.85 -5.04 7.96
CA CYS A 86 -8.01 -4.24 8.30
C CYS A 86 -9.26 -4.69 7.52
N VAL A 87 -9.11 -5.00 6.23
CA VAL A 87 -10.22 -5.50 5.40
C VAL A 87 -10.80 -6.80 5.92
N TYR A 88 -9.94 -7.73 6.36
CA TYR A 88 -10.34 -9.04 6.88
C TYR A 88 -10.39 -9.09 8.40
N TYR A 89 -10.42 -7.95 9.09
CA TYR A 89 -10.29 -7.88 10.55
C TYR A 89 -11.34 -8.74 11.26
N ASP A 90 -12.61 -8.56 10.91
CA ASP A 90 -13.71 -9.32 11.51
C ASP A 90 -13.61 -10.81 11.22
N ASP A 91 -13.10 -11.18 10.03
CA ASP A 91 -12.90 -12.57 9.68
C ASP A 91 -11.79 -13.17 10.52
N TYR A 92 -10.65 -12.50 10.71
CA TYR A 92 -9.62 -12.93 11.65
C TYR A 92 -10.15 -13.07 13.09
N CYS A 93 -11.01 -12.15 13.54
CA CYS A 93 -11.63 -12.23 14.86
C CYS A 93 -12.55 -13.45 15.05
N LYS A 94 -13.14 -13.98 13.97
CA LYS A 94 -13.95 -15.22 14.02
C LYS A 94 -13.10 -16.49 14.15
N ASN A 95 -11.77 -16.36 14.18
CA ASN A 95 -10.80 -17.46 14.27
C ASN A 95 -11.06 -18.57 13.24
N PRO A 96 -11.08 -18.24 11.94
CA PRO A 96 -11.41 -19.19 10.88
C PRO A 96 -10.35 -20.28 10.85
N ILE A 97 -10.79 -21.52 11.03
CA ILE A 97 -9.94 -22.69 10.85
C ILE A 97 -9.69 -22.83 9.35
N THR A 98 -8.43 -22.98 8.96
CA THR A 98 -8.01 -23.27 7.58
C THR A 98 -8.27 -24.73 7.22
#